data_AF-A0A1N7SMS2-F1
#
_entry.id   AF-A0A1N7SMS2-F1
#
_cell.length_a   1.000
_cell.length_b   1.000
_cell.length_c   1.000
_cell.angle_alpha   90.00
_cell.angle_beta   90.00
_cell.angle_gamma   90.00
#
_symmetry.space_group_name_H-M   'P 1'
#
loop_
_entity.id
_entity.type
_entity.pdbx_description
1 polymer ?
#
loop_
_entity_poly.entity_id
_entity_poly.type
_entity_poly.pdbx_seq_one_letter_code
_entity_poly.pdbx_strand_id
1 'polypeptide(L)'
;MRKIIIAAAAFISAAISACAQPSADQRELARVHWLPAIKEIVRSGDLADYENVARQLNLILEAKGPIPAKDVDGNITGENIDVDTVPPANSPGKDKIRFHYGIYIPGDLSYKRAILTVRDISLSECITESDVYRTFGQVRRTTYAHSPNYSIDHHFEGANNINLVFRFERDVAKCATEIDIFQNRWR
;
A
#
# COMPACT_ATOMS: atom_id res chain seq x y z
N MET A 1 -73.10 33.15 2.53
CA MET A 1 -71.69 33.43 2.83
C MET A 1 -70.86 32.19 2.50
N ARG A 2 -69.87 32.39 1.62
CA ARG A 2 -68.67 31.58 1.31
C ARG A 2 -68.73 30.04 1.42
N LYS A 3 -68.79 29.44 0.23
CA LYS A 3 -68.10 28.19 -0.17
C LYS A 3 -66.68 28.14 0.41
N ILE A 4 -66.19 26.95 0.75
CA ILE A 4 -64.83 26.48 0.44
C ILE A 4 -64.81 24.95 0.63
N ILE A 5 -64.71 24.24 -0.49
CA ILE A 5 -64.32 22.83 -0.59
C ILE A 5 -62.81 22.83 -0.39
N ILE A 6 -62.29 22.17 0.65
CA ILE A 6 -60.84 21.96 0.80
C ILE A 6 -60.55 20.53 0.37
N ALA A 7 -59.99 20.42 -0.83
CA ALA A 7 -59.37 19.22 -1.34
C ALA A 7 -58.21 18.82 -0.42
N ALA A 8 -58.21 17.56 0.05
CA ALA A 8 -57.05 16.96 0.70
C ALA A 8 -55.97 16.73 -0.38
N ALA A 9 -55.03 17.67 -0.50
CA ALA A 9 -53.83 17.46 -1.29
C ALA A 9 -52.94 16.44 -0.56
N ALA A 10 -52.82 15.24 -1.14
CA ALA A 10 -51.88 14.23 -0.71
C ALA A 10 -50.45 14.77 -0.93
N PHE A 11 -49.77 15.16 0.15
CA PHE A 11 -48.33 15.37 0.14
C PHE A 11 -47.66 14.00 0.04
N ILE A 12 -47.40 13.55 -1.19
CA ILE A 12 -46.42 12.49 -1.44
C ILE A 12 -45.06 13.11 -1.13
N SER A 13 -44.60 12.97 0.11
CA SER A 13 -43.20 13.19 0.46
C SER A 13 -42.39 12.09 -0.20
N ALA A 14 -42.05 12.29 -1.47
CA ALA A 14 -40.96 11.57 -2.10
C ALA A 14 -39.70 11.94 -1.31
N ALA A 15 -39.27 11.05 -0.43
CA ALA A 15 -37.93 11.06 0.12
C ALA A 15 -36.98 10.81 -1.05
N ILE A 16 -36.61 11.89 -1.75
CA ILE A 16 -35.42 11.90 -2.58
C ILE A 16 -34.29 11.81 -1.56
N SER A 17 -33.94 10.59 -1.17
CA SER A 17 -32.62 10.28 -0.69
C SER A 17 -31.69 10.67 -1.82
N ALA A 18 -31.33 11.94 -1.87
CA ALA A 18 -30.14 12.38 -2.55
C ALA A 18 -29.01 11.62 -1.85
N CYS A 19 -28.68 10.44 -2.38
CA CYS A 19 -27.35 9.90 -2.25
C CYS A 19 -26.47 11.04 -2.73
N ALA A 20 -25.92 11.80 -1.78
CA ALA A 20 -24.91 12.77 -2.05
C ALA A 20 -23.85 12.02 -2.86
N GLN A 21 -23.80 12.27 -4.17
CA GLN A 21 -22.72 11.78 -4.98
C GLN A 21 -21.47 12.33 -4.29
N PRO A 22 -20.53 11.46 -3.92
CA PRO A 22 -19.26 11.87 -3.37
C PRO A 22 -18.72 13.04 -4.18
N SER A 23 -18.55 14.21 -3.54
CA SER A 23 -17.97 15.36 -4.22
C SER A 23 -16.63 14.93 -4.82
N ALA A 24 -16.20 15.57 -5.91
CA ALA A 24 -14.99 15.19 -6.62
C ALA A 24 -13.72 15.14 -5.73
N ASP A 25 -13.77 15.72 -4.52
CA ASP A 25 -12.76 15.62 -3.46
C ASP A 25 -12.66 14.22 -2.81
N GLN A 26 -13.70 13.38 -2.90
CA GLN A 26 -13.66 11.95 -2.53
C GLN A 26 -12.99 11.06 -3.59
N ARG A 27 -12.49 11.65 -4.68
CA ARG A 27 -11.37 11.09 -5.46
C ARG A 27 -10.01 11.46 -4.83
N GLU A 28 -9.99 11.71 -3.51
CA GLU A 28 -9.05 11.07 -2.58
C GLU A 28 -8.32 9.91 -3.28
N LEU A 29 -6.99 10.01 -3.37
CA LEU A 29 -6.09 8.88 -3.63
C LEU A 29 -6.74 7.64 -3.04
N ALA A 30 -7.13 6.71 -3.91
CA ALA A 30 -8.04 5.61 -3.61
C ALA A 30 -7.86 5.14 -2.16
N ARG A 31 -8.93 5.18 -1.35
CA ARG A 31 -8.98 4.50 -0.04
C ARG A 31 -8.81 3.01 -0.28
N VAL A 32 -7.58 2.60 -0.56
CA VAL A 32 -7.19 1.21 -0.73
C VAL A 32 -7.12 0.68 0.69
N HIS A 33 -7.94 -0.31 0.98
CA HIS A 33 -7.70 -1.15 2.14
C HIS A 33 -6.38 -1.90 1.87
N TRP A 34 -5.25 -1.27 2.23
CA TRP A 34 -3.89 -1.71 1.90
C TRP A 34 -3.62 -3.15 2.34
N LEU A 35 -4.16 -3.56 3.50
CA LEU A 35 -3.92 -4.87 4.07
C LEU A 35 -4.42 -6.03 3.18
N PRO A 36 -5.68 -6.05 2.69
CA PRO A 36 -6.11 -6.99 1.65
C PRO A 36 -5.25 -7.00 0.39
N ALA A 37 -4.90 -5.83 -0.16
CA ALA A 37 -4.09 -5.75 -1.39
C ALA A 37 -2.66 -6.28 -1.16
N ILE A 38 -2.03 -5.91 -0.05
CA ILE A 38 -0.74 -6.45 0.39
C ILE A 38 -0.82 -7.96 0.55
N LYS A 39 -1.91 -8.49 1.13
CA LYS A 39 -2.13 -9.93 1.25
C LYS A 39 -2.19 -10.62 -0.10
N GLU A 40 -2.78 -10.01 -1.12
CA GLU A 40 -2.78 -10.56 -2.48
C GLU A 40 -1.41 -10.46 -3.15
N ILE A 41 -0.66 -9.38 -2.93
CA ILE A 41 0.72 -9.22 -3.44
C ILE A 41 1.64 -10.29 -2.86
N VAL A 42 1.66 -10.48 -1.54
CA VAL A 42 2.51 -11.50 -0.92
C VAL A 42 2.05 -12.92 -1.28
N ARG A 43 0.75 -13.13 -1.55
CA ARG A 43 0.21 -14.41 -2.03
C ARG A 43 0.59 -14.73 -3.47
N SER A 44 0.79 -13.73 -4.33
CA SER A 44 1.26 -13.98 -5.70
C SER A 44 2.67 -14.57 -5.73
N GLY A 45 3.47 -14.29 -4.70
CA GLY A 45 4.82 -14.82 -4.57
C GLY A 45 5.83 -14.20 -5.54
N ASP A 46 5.44 -13.21 -6.35
CA ASP A 46 6.32 -12.48 -7.26
C ASP A 46 6.13 -10.97 -7.10
N LEU A 47 6.94 -10.38 -6.23
CA LEU A 47 7.05 -8.94 -6.01
C LEU A 47 7.88 -8.26 -7.10
N ALA A 48 8.45 -8.96 -8.08
CA ALA A 48 9.07 -8.30 -9.24
C ALA A 48 8.05 -8.01 -10.36
N ASP A 49 6.85 -8.61 -10.30
CA ASP A 49 5.71 -8.26 -11.16
C ASP A 49 5.07 -6.94 -10.70
N TYR A 50 5.69 -5.83 -11.08
CA TYR A 50 5.21 -4.51 -10.72
C TYR A 50 3.83 -4.17 -11.32
N GLU A 51 3.44 -4.81 -12.42
CA GLU A 51 2.10 -4.62 -13.01
C GLU A 51 1.02 -5.23 -12.12
N ASN A 52 1.28 -6.42 -11.57
CA ASN A 52 0.41 -7.01 -10.56
C ASN A 52 0.36 -6.15 -9.30
N VAL A 53 1.51 -5.67 -8.80
CA VAL A 53 1.54 -4.76 -7.63
C VAL A 53 0.73 -3.49 -7.89
N ALA A 54 0.91 -2.86 -9.06
CA ALA A 54 0.16 -1.68 -9.49
C ALA A 54 -1.34 -1.95 -9.46
N ARG A 55 -1.78 -3.07 -10.04
CA ARG A 55 -3.19 -3.47 -10.07
C ARG A 55 -3.76 -3.70 -8.67
N GLN A 56 -3.05 -4.41 -7.80
CA GLN A 56 -3.55 -4.72 -6.45
C GLN A 56 -3.65 -3.47 -5.57
N LEU A 57 -2.66 -2.58 -5.64
CA LEU A 57 -2.65 -1.32 -4.89
C LEU A 57 -3.43 -0.20 -5.60
N ASN A 58 -4.02 -0.46 -6.76
CA ASN A 58 -4.67 0.54 -7.61
C ASN A 58 -3.77 1.77 -7.84
N LEU A 59 -2.49 1.52 -8.10
CA LEU A 59 -1.47 2.52 -8.43
C LEU A 59 -1.20 2.49 -9.94
N ILE A 60 -0.68 3.60 -10.44
CA ILE A 60 -0.02 3.63 -11.74
C ILE A 60 1.48 3.58 -11.45
N LEU A 61 2.14 2.53 -11.93
CA LEU A 61 3.57 2.33 -11.75
C LEU A 61 4.27 2.35 -13.11
N GLU A 62 5.42 3.02 -13.18
CA GLU A 62 6.25 3.10 -14.38
C GLU A 62 7.67 2.63 -14.05
N ALA A 63 8.12 1.58 -14.74
CA ALA A 63 9.48 1.09 -14.60
C ALA A 63 10.44 1.97 -15.40
N LYS A 64 11.49 2.46 -14.73
CA LYS A 64 12.63 3.11 -15.39
C LYS A 64 13.46 2.08 -16.16
N GLY A 65 14.27 2.57 -17.09
CA GLY A 65 15.25 1.73 -17.77
C GLY A 65 16.24 1.10 -16.77
N PRO A 66 16.71 -0.14 -17.02
CA PRO A 66 17.66 -0.80 -16.13
C PRO A 66 18.96 -0.01 -16.04
N ILE A 67 19.51 0.08 -14.82
CA ILE A 67 20.81 0.68 -14.55
C ILE A 67 21.76 -0.38 -13.99
N PRO A 68 23.08 -0.34 -14.29
CA PRO A 68 24.03 -1.31 -13.75
C PRO A 68 24.06 -1.28 -12.22
N ALA A 69 23.83 -2.43 -11.60
CA ALA A 69 24.00 -2.63 -10.17
C ALA A 69 25.45 -2.97 -9.88
N LYS A 70 26.10 -2.20 -9.00
CA LYS A 70 27.51 -2.38 -8.64
C LYS A 70 27.66 -2.90 -7.22
N ASP A 71 28.64 -3.78 -7.00
CA ASP A 71 29.09 -4.13 -5.65
C ASP A 71 29.89 -3.00 -5.00
N VAL A 72 30.36 -3.23 -3.78
CA VAL A 72 31.17 -2.28 -3.01
C VAL A 72 32.50 -1.93 -3.68
N ASP A 73 33.01 -2.80 -4.55
CA ASP A 73 34.26 -2.63 -5.29
C ASP A 73 34.03 -2.00 -6.68
N GLY A 74 32.77 -1.75 -7.05
CA GLY A 74 32.38 -1.13 -8.32
C GLY A 74 32.17 -2.11 -9.48
N ASN A 75 32.28 -3.42 -9.25
CA ASN A 75 32.01 -4.42 -10.27
C ASN A 75 30.51 -4.53 -10.55
N ILE A 76 30.14 -4.69 -11.82
CA ILE A 76 28.74 -4.89 -12.19
C ILE A 76 28.33 -6.30 -11.78
N THR A 77 27.31 -6.39 -10.93
CA THR A 77 26.74 -7.66 -10.44
C THR A 77 25.39 -7.98 -11.05
N GLY A 78 24.80 -7.04 -11.79
CA GLY A 78 23.48 -7.16 -12.39
C GLY A 78 22.91 -5.80 -12.74
N GLU A 79 21.59 -5.69 -12.64
CA GLU A 79 20.81 -4.51 -13.01
C GLU A 79 19.82 -4.16 -11.89
N ASN A 80 19.62 -2.86 -11.69
CA ASN A 80 18.53 -2.32 -10.87
C ASN A 80 17.49 -1.68 -11.79
N ILE A 81 16.23 -1.90 -11.47
CA ILE A 81 15.07 -1.26 -12.09
C ILE A 81 14.33 -0.56 -10.97
N ASP A 82 14.31 0.77 -11.04
CA ASP A 82 13.48 1.59 -10.15
C ASP A 82 12.08 1.72 -10.78
N VAL A 83 11.06 1.58 -9.95
CA VAL A 83 9.65 1.70 -10.35
C VAL A 83 9.06 2.90 -9.64
N ASP A 84 8.66 3.90 -10.41
CA ASP A 84 8.08 5.13 -9.90
C ASP A 84 6.56 5.03 -9.84
N THR A 85 5.95 5.65 -8.83
CA THR A 85 4.52 5.92 -8.83
C THR A 85 4.21 7.13 -9.69
N VAL A 86 3.29 6.98 -10.64
CA VAL A 86 2.78 8.08 -11.45
C VAL A 86 1.47 8.58 -10.81
N PRO A 87 1.45 9.78 -10.19
CA PRO A 87 0.23 10.29 -9.58
C PRO A 87 -0.82 10.63 -10.66
N PRO A 88 -2.13 10.44 -10.39
CA PRO A 88 -3.17 10.92 -11.28
C PRO A 88 -3.06 12.42 -11.50
N ALA A 89 -3.32 12.89 -12.73
CA ALA A 89 -3.02 14.25 -13.19
C ALA A 89 -3.61 15.41 -12.35
N ASN A 90 -4.55 15.16 -11.42
CA ASN A 90 -5.18 16.17 -10.58
C ASN A 90 -5.36 15.73 -9.11
N SER A 91 -4.46 14.90 -8.57
CA SER A 91 -4.60 14.44 -7.19
C SER A 91 -4.09 15.48 -6.16
N PRO A 92 -4.95 16.06 -5.31
CA PRO A 92 -4.50 16.90 -4.19
C PRO A 92 -3.88 16.03 -3.08
N GLY A 93 -2.70 16.41 -2.57
CA GLY A 93 -1.99 15.67 -1.52
C GLY A 93 -0.78 14.84 -1.99
N LYS A 94 -0.18 15.23 -3.13
CA LYS A 94 0.98 14.61 -3.83
C LYS A 94 2.19 14.22 -2.95
N ASP A 95 2.25 14.68 -1.71
CA ASP A 95 3.46 14.64 -0.89
C ASP A 95 3.33 13.80 0.39
N LYS A 96 2.19 13.10 0.61
CA LYS A 96 1.94 12.47 1.92
C LYS A 96 2.51 11.07 2.09
N ILE A 97 2.63 10.29 1.02
CA ILE A 97 3.10 8.89 1.10
C ILE A 97 4.38 8.78 0.29
N ARG A 98 5.49 8.46 0.96
CA ARG A 98 6.76 8.19 0.28
C ARG A 98 6.80 6.71 -0.11
N PHE A 99 6.58 6.45 -1.39
CA PHE A 99 6.62 5.12 -1.97
C PHE A 99 7.96 4.90 -2.71
N HIS A 100 8.64 3.81 -2.41
CA HIS A 100 9.83 3.36 -3.13
C HIS A 100 9.64 1.92 -3.56
N TYR A 101 9.95 1.62 -4.82
CA TYR A 101 9.92 0.28 -5.35
C TYR A 101 11.11 0.05 -6.26
N GLY A 102 11.98 -0.88 -5.87
CA GLY A 102 13.17 -1.27 -6.61
C GLY A 102 13.21 -2.76 -6.87
N ILE A 103 13.71 -3.15 -8.05
CA ILE A 103 13.91 -4.54 -8.45
C ILE A 103 15.37 -4.71 -8.84
N TYR A 104 16.05 -5.67 -8.22
CA TYR A 104 17.40 -6.09 -8.57
C TYR A 104 17.37 -7.44 -9.29
N ILE A 105 18.08 -7.50 -10.42
CA ILE A 105 18.25 -8.70 -11.23
C ILE A 105 19.76 -8.97 -11.32
N PRO A 106 20.28 -10.08 -10.77
CA PRO A 106 21.69 -10.45 -10.89
C PRO A 106 22.02 -10.79 -12.36
N GLY A 107 23.28 -10.61 -12.75
CA GLY A 107 23.73 -10.85 -14.13
C GLY A 107 23.60 -12.32 -14.58
N ASP A 108 23.54 -13.27 -13.64
CA ASP A 108 23.29 -14.68 -13.91
C ASP A 108 21.81 -15.04 -14.02
N LEU A 109 20.91 -14.06 -13.85
CA LEU A 109 19.45 -14.18 -13.87
C LEU A 109 18.90 -15.22 -12.89
N SER A 110 19.68 -15.59 -11.86
CA SER A 110 19.34 -16.71 -10.98
C SER A 110 18.20 -16.43 -10.01
N TYR A 111 17.83 -15.16 -9.79
CA TYR A 111 16.68 -14.71 -9.01
C TYR A 111 16.31 -13.27 -9.32
N LYS A 112 15.22 -12.77 -8.74
CA LYS A 112 14.95 -11.32 -8.65
C LYS A 112 14.74 -10.94 -7.19
N ARG A 113 15.35 -9.85 -6.75
CA ARG A 113 15.04 -9.20 -5.47
C ARG A 113 14.15 -8.02 -5.76
N ALA A 114 13.11 -7.85 -4.95
CA ALA A 114 12.26 -6.69 -5.04
C ALA A 114 12.04 -6.13 -3.64
N ILE A 115 12.04 -4.81 -3.54
CA ILE A 115 11.83 -4.07 -2.30
C ILE A 115 10.75 -3.04 -2.58
N LEU A 116 9.68 -3.10 -1.81
CA LEU A 116 8.63 -2.09 -1.80
C LEU A 116 8.59 -1.49 -0.39
N THR A 117 8.76 -0.18 -0.29
CA THR A 117 8.71 0.56 0.97
C THR A 117 7.69 1.68 0.85
N VAL A 118 6.80 1.77 1.83
CA VAL A 118 5.80 2.84 1.96
C VAL A 118 6.05 3.53 3.29
N ARG A 119 6.29 4.84 3.27
CA ARG A 119 6.55 5.67 4.46
C ARG A 119 5.56 6.82 4.58
N ASP A 120 5.50 7.37 5.80
CA ASP A 120 4.68 8.52 6.18
C ASP A 120 3.17 8.25 6.01
N ILE A 121 2.76 7.01 6.30
CA ILE A 121 1.35 6.60 6.24
C ILE A 121 0.52 7.51 7.16
N SER A 122 -0.40 8.26 6.55
CA SER A 122 -1.16 9.29 7.26
C SER A 122 -2.21 8.71 8.20
N LEU A 123 -2.69 9.50 9.17
CA LEU A 123 -3.72 9.08 10.14
C LEU A 123 -5.04 8.63 9.50
N SER A 124 -5.37 9.08 8.29
CA SER A 124 -6.56 8.61 7.55
C SER A 124 -6.41 7.19 7.00
N GLU A 125 -5.18 6.66 6.97
CA GLU A 125 -4.83 5.30 6.56
C GLU A 125 -4.22 4.51 7.73
N CYS A 126 -4.60 4.87 8.95
CA CYS A 126 -4.06 4.27 10.17
C CYS A 126 -4.22 2.74 10.19
N ILE A 127 -3.13 2.02 9.94
CA ILE A 127 -3.03 0.57 10.13
C ILE A 127 -2.61 0.32 11.57
N THR A 128 -3.50 -0.26 12.37
CA THR A 128 -3.18 -0.61 13.76
C THR A 128 -2.48 -1.98 13.83
N GLU A 129 -1.78 -2.27 14.93
CA GLU A 129 -1.28 -3.63 15.18
C GLU A 129 -2.41 -4.67 15.06
N SER A 130 -3.59 -4.36 15.59
CA SER A 130 -4.75 -5.27 15.59
C SER A 130 -5.24 -5.61 14.18
N ASP A 131 -5.15 -4.67 13.24
CA ASP A 131 -5.51 -4.89 11.85
C ASP A 131 -4.51 -5.84 11.17
N VAL A 132 -3.22 -5.71 11.50
CA VAL A 132 -2.16 -6.60 11.02
C VAL A 132 -2.40 -8.02 11.53
N TYR A 133 -2.61 -8.21 12.85
CA TYR A 133 -2.92 -9.51 13.43
C TYR A 133 -4.18 -10.14 12.83
N ARG A 134 -5.24 -9.35 12.61
CA ARG A 134 -6.48 -9.85 12.01
C ARG A 134 -6.30 -10.29 10.55
N THR A 135 -5.42 -9.62 9.80
CA THR A 135 -5.22 -9.89 8.37
C THR A 135 -4.28 -11.06 8.12
N PHE A 136 -3.18 -11.10 8.86
CA PHE A 136 -2.05 -12.02 8.63
C PHE A 136 -1.92 -13.12 9.69
N GLY A 137 -2.70 -13.05 10.77
CA GLY A 137 -2.69 -14.06 11.83
C GLY A 137 -1.48 -13.93 12.75
N GLN A 138 -0.80 -15.05 13.00
CA GLN A 138 0.36 -15.07 13.88
C GLN A 138 1.55 -14.38 13.22
N VAL A 139 1.94 -13.26 13.81
CA VAL A 139 3.06 -12.41 13.35
C VAL A 139 4.06 -12.26 14.48
N ARG A 140 5.33 -12.02 14.14
CA ARG A 140 6.40 -11.86 15.12
C ARG A 140 6.57 -10.38 15.43
N ARG A 141 6.54 -10.02 16.70
CA ARG A 141 6.93 -8.67 17.13
C ARG A 141 8.45 -8.62 17.36
N THR A 142 9.12 -7.65 16.76
CA THR A 142 10.55 -7.38 16.98
C THR A 142 10.72 -5.98 17.57
N THR A 143 11.37 -5.88 18.73
CA THR A 143 11.71 -4.61 19.38
C THR A 143 13.17 -4.28 19.17
N TYR A 144 13.48 -3.05 18.78
CA TYR A 144 14.84 -2.60 18.55
C TYR A 144 15.40 -1.90 19.81
N ALA A 145 16.53 -2.37 20.34
CA ALA A 145 17.10 -1.85 21.57
C ALA A 145 17.44 -0.34 21.50
N HIS A 146 17.86 0.14 20.32
CA HIS A 146 18.36 1.50 20.11
C HIS A 146 17.50 2.36 19.16
N SER A 147 16.27 1.94 18.85
CA SER A 147 15.37 2.71 17.98
C SER A 147 14.04 2.91 18.67
N PRO A 148 13.40 4.10 18.63
CA PRO A 148 12.08 4.30 19.22
C PRO A 148 10.99 3.45 18.57
N ASN A 149 11.32 2.70 17.51
CA ASN A 149 10.38 1.88 16.77
C ASN A 149 10.37 0.41 17.26
N TYR A 150 9.29 -0.28 16.95
CA TYR A 150 9.23 -1.73 16.89
C TYR A 150 8.60 -2.14 15.56
N SER A 151 8.72 -3.42 15.19
CA SER A 151 8.07 -3.96 14.01
C SER A 151 7.19 -5.15 14.34
N ILE A 152 6.22 -5.36 13.46
CA ILE A 152 5.49 -6.61 13.31
C ILE A 152 5.95 -7.20 11.97
N ASP A 153 6.62 -8.34 12.05
CA ASP A 153 7.22 -9.04 10.93
C ASP A 153 6.39 -10.29 10.61
N HIS A 154 6.20 -10.54 9.33
CA HIS A 154 5.58 -11.75 8.83
C HIS A 154 6.38 -12.32 7.66
N HIS A 155 6.57 -13.64 7.69
CA HIS A 155 7.34 -14.37 6.71
C HIS A 155 6.41 -15.26 5.89
N PHE A 156 6.50 -15.13 4.57
CA PHE A 156 5.78 -15.97 3.62
C PHE A 156 6.79 -16.86 2.90
N GLU A 157 6.59 -18.17 3.03
CA GLU A 157 7.34 -19.18 2.30
C GLU A 157 6.54 -19.60 1.06
N GLY A 158 7.22 -19.65 -0.09
CA GLY A 158 6.62 -19.98 -1.38
C GLY A 158 7.70 -20.21 -2.44
N ALA A 159 7.37 -19.94 -3.70
CA ALA A 159 8.39 -19.96 -4.78
C ALA A 159 9.49 -18.91 -4.55
N ASN A 160 9.12 -17.78 -3.95
CA ASN A 160 10.05 -16.80 -3.39
C ASN A 160 9.74 -16.61 -1.91
N ASN A 161 10.75 -16.22 -1.13
CA ASN A 161 10.57 -15.87 0.27
C ASN A 161 10.28 -14.38 0.38
N ILE A 162 9.13 -14.05 0.97
CA ILE A 162 8.68 -12.67 1.14
C ILE A 162 8.65 -12.33 2.63
N ASN A 163 9.34 -11.25 2.99
CA ASN A 163 9.25 -10.65 4.33
C ASN A 163 8.38 -9.40 4.25
N LEU A 164 7.34 -9.36 5.07
CA LEU A 164 6.47 -8.21 5.26
C LEU A 164 6.72 -7.63 6.65
N VAL A 165 6.99 -6.33 6.72
CA VAL A 165 7.36 -5.64 7.96
C VAL A 165 6.47 -4.40 8.10
N PHE A 166 5.72 -4.32 9.19
CA PHE A 166 5.01 -3.11 9.60
C PHE A 166 5.77 -2.46 10.75
N ARG A 167 6.19 -1.21 10.59
CA ARG A 167 6.94 -0.46 11.62
C ARG A 167 6.02 0.51 12.35
N PHE A 168 6.22 0.62 13.66
CA PHE A 168 5.44 1.45 14.55
C PHE A 168 6.36 2.21 15.51
N GLU A 169 6.02 3.44 15.86
CA GLU A 169 6.67 4.20 16.93
C GLU A 169 6.15 3.74 18.31
N ARG A 170 7.05 3.49 19.27
CA ARG A 170 6.69 2.98 20.62
C ARG A 170 5.79 3.95 21.40
N ASP A 171 6.07 5.25 21.31
CA ASP A 171 5.49 6.25 22.21
C ASP A 171 4.22 6.91 21.65
N VAL A 172 3.97 6.76 20.34
CA VAL A 172 2.80 7.32 19.62
C VAL A 172 1.81 6.22 19.21
N ALA A 173 2.16 4.95 19.47
CA ALA A 173 1.58 3.71 18.94
C ALA A 173 0.05 3.74 18.76
N LYS A 174 -0.38 4.13 17.56
CA LYS A 174 -1.74 3.91 17.05
C LYS A 174 -1.73 3.43 15.60
N CYS A 175 -0.76 3.89 14.80
CA CYS A 175 -0.71 3.62 13.37
C CYS A 175 0.70 3.17 12.95
N ALA A 176 0.77 2.28 11.97
CA ALA A 176 2.01 1.96 11.29
C ALA A 176 2.56 3.22 10.60
N THR A 177 3.86 3.44 10.72
CA THR A 177 4.57 4.57 10.10
C THR A 177 5.28 4.18 8.80
N GLU A 178 5.57 2.89 8.64
CA GLU A 178 6.22 2.34 7.47
C GLU A 178 5.77 0.88 7.23
N ILE A 179 5.67 0.52 5.95
CA ILE A 179 5.47 -0.84 5.48
C ILE A 179 6.63 -1.17 4.56
N ASP A 180 7.34 -2.25 4.85
CA ASP A 180 8.36 -2.80 3.97
C ASP A 180 7.94 -4.21 3.49
N ILE A 181 8.07 -4.47 2.20
CA ILE A 181 7.88 -5.79 1.59
C ILE A 181 9.16 -6.13 0.84
N PHE A 182 9.82 -7.21 1.25
CA PHE A 182 11.06 -7.68 0.65
C PHE A 182 10.85 -9.06 0.06
N GLN A 183 11.06 -9.19 -1.24
CA GLN A 183 11.28 -10.48 -1.87
C GLN A 183 12.78 -10.78 -1.87
N ASN A 184 13.14 -11.86 -1.20
CA ASN A 184 14.48 -12.43 -1.27
C ASN A 184 14.41 -13.86 -1.77
N ARG A 185 15.50 -14.28 -2.41
CA ARG A 185 15.72 -15.70 -2.64
C ARG A 185 15.97 -16.37 -1.28
N TRP A 186 15.36 -17.53 -1.03
CA TRP A 186 15.99 -18.54 -0.19
C TRP A 186 16.52 -19.67 -1.05
N ARG A 187 17.64 -20.22 -0.59
CA ARG A 187 18.50 -21.20 -1.25
C ARG A 187 17.73 -22.37 -1.84
#